data_AF-K9MEC1-F1
#
_entry.id   AF-K9MEC1-F1
#
_cell.length_a   1.000
_cell.length_b   1.000
_cell.length_c   1.000
_cell.angle_alpha   90.00
_cell.angle_beta   90.00
_cell.angle_gamma   90.00
#
_symmetry.space_group_name_H-M   'P 1'
#
loop_
_entity.id
_entity.type
_entity.pdbx_description
1 polymer ?
#
loop_
_entity_poly.entity_id
_entity_poly.type
_entity_poly.pdbx_seq_one_letter_code
_entity_poly.pdbx_strand_id
1 'polypeptide(L)' 'MDREILKGSLEIILLSLLKNKDMYGYEISKEIKNITDNVLILGEGTLYPALKRLKEKI' A
#
# COMPACT_ATOMS: atom_id res chain seq x y z
N MET A 1 0.88 -18.80 5.80
CA MET A 1 1.51 -17.54 5.37
C MET A 1 1.16 -16.49 6.40
N ASP A 2 2.13 -16.02 7.18
CA ASP A 2 1.88 -15.18 8.36
C ASP A 2 1.27 -13.83 7.99
N ARG A 3 0.14 -13.51 8.63
CA ARG A 3 -0.57 -12.24 8.41
C ARG A 3 0.30 -11.02 8.70
N GLU A 4 1.27 -11.16 9.59
CA GLU A 4 2.24 -10.11 9.92
C GLU A 4 3.22 -9.83 8.76
N ILE A 5 3.66 -10.87 8.04
CA ILE A 5 4.54 -10.72 6.86
C ILE A 5 3.80 -9.96 5.75
N LEU A 6 2.52 -10.29 5.52
CA LEU A 6 1.68 -9.59 4.55
C LEU A 6 1.48 -8.11 4.90
N LYS A 7 1.24 -7.80 6.17
CA LYS A 7 1.11 -6.41 6.64
C LYS A 7 2.40 -5.61 6.48
N GLY A 8 3.54 -6.18 6.89
CA GLY A 8 4.84 -5.52 6.76
C GLY A 8 5.22 -5.30 5.28
N SER A 9 4.93 -6.27 4.42
CA SER A 9 5.17 -6.15 2.98
C SER A 9 4.37 -5.02 2.35
N LEU A 10 3.08 -4.89 2.72
CA LEU A 10 2.24 -3.79 2.23
C LEU A 10 2.77 -2.42 2.68
N GLU A 11 3.19 -2.28 3.93
CA GLU A 11 3.76 -1.02 4.44
C GLU A 11 5.03 -0.62 3.69
N ILE A 12 5.90 -1.58 3.36
CA ILE A 12 7.12 -1.35 2.55
C ILE A 12 6.76 -0.92 1.12
N ILE A 13 5.78 -1.56 0.48
CA ILE A 13 5.32 -1.18 -0.86
C ILE A 13 4.81 0.26 -0.85
N LEU A 14 3.96 0.62 0.13
CA LEU A 14 3.42 1.97 0.26
C LEU A 14 4.53 3.02 0.42
N LEU A 15 5.52 2.77 1.28
CA LEU A 15 6.69 3.64 1.45
C LEU A 15 7.50 3.78 0.16
N SER A 16 7.70 2.69 -0.57
CA SER A 16 8.44 2.72 -1.84
C SER A 16 7.75 3.59 -2.89
N LEU A 17 6.42 3.58 -2.94
CA LEU A 17 5.66 4.42 -3.86
C LEU A 17 5.71 5.89 -3.46
N LEU A 18 5.46 6.18 -2.18
CA LEU A 18 5.46 7.54 -1.64
C LEU A 18 6.85 8.19 -1.64
N LYS A 19 7.93 7.39 -1.61
CA LYS A 19 9.30 7.87 -1.77
C LYS A 19 9.54 8.51 -3.14
N ASN A 20 8.85 8.05 -4.19
CA ASN A 20 9.06 8.54 -5.55
C ASN A 20 8.30 9.84 -5.83
N LYS A 21 7.08 9.96 -5.30
CA LYS A 21 6.24 11.17 -5.36
C LYS A 21 5.08 11.06 -4.37
N ASP A 22 4.49 12.20 -4.03
CA ASP A 22 3.22 12.24 -3.34
C ASP A 22 2.13 11.55 -4.19
N MET A 23 1.29 10.75 -3.55
CA MET A 23 0.19 10.03 -4.19
C MET A 23 -1.05 10.03 -3.30
N TYR A 24 -2.24 10.23 -3.89
CA TYR A 24 -3.51 10.00 -3.18
C TYR A 24 -3.95 8.54 -3.26
N GLY A 25 -4.87 8.12 -2.39
CA GLY A 25 -5.22 6.70 -2.20
C GLY A 25 -5.61 5.95 -3.49
N TYR A 26 -6.35 6.59 -4.38
CA TYR A 26 -6.68 5.98 -5.67
C TYR A 26 -5.46 5.78 -6.58
N GLU A 27 -4.51 6.73 -6.62
CA GLU A 27 -3.27 6.56 -7.38
C GLU A 27 -2.45 5.39 -6.85
N ILE A 28 -2.35 5.26 -5.53
CA ILE A 28 -1.64 4.15 -4.89
C ILE A 28 -2.27 2.80 -5.28
N SER A 29 -3.59 2.68 -5.20
CA SER A 29 -4.29 1.44 -5.58
C SER A 29 -4.09 1.12 -7.07
N LYS A 30 -4.18 2.14 -7.94
CA LYS A 30 -3.96 1.99 -9.38
C LYS A 30 -2.52 1.59 -9.71
N GLU A 31 -1.54 2.22 -9.07
CA GLU A 31 -0.12 1.95 -9.30
C GLU A 31 0.24 0.53 -8.85
N ILE A 32 -0.24 0.11 -7.67
CA ILE A 32 -0.02 -1.26 -7.18
C ILE A 32 -0.63 -2.29 -8.13
N LYS A 33 -1.83 -2.02 -8.64
CA LYS A 33 -2.47 -2.89 -9.65
C LYS A 33 -1.64 -2.98 -10.92
N ASN A 34 -1.09 -1.86 -11.39
CA ASN A 34 -0.26 -1.80 -12.61
C ASN A 34 1.07 -2.54 -12.44
N ILE A 35 1.84 -2.25 -11.39
CA ILE A 35 3.17 -2.84 -11.18
C ILE A 35 3.12 -4.34 -10.85
N THR A 36 1.95 -4.85 -10.45
CA THR A 36 1.74 -6.26 -10.11
C THR A 36 0.98 -7.02 -11.19
N ASP A 37 0.73 -6.44 -12.36
CA ASP A 37 -0.05 -7.08 -13.44
C ASP A 37 -1.40 -7.63 -12.94
N ASN A 38 -2.12 -6.84 -12.15
CA ASN A 38 -3.41 -7.19 -11.51
C ASN A 38 -3.35 -8.31 -10.45
N VAL A 39 -2.17 -8.78 -10.05
CA VAL A 39 -2.03 -9.80 -8.98
C VAL A 39 -2.44 -9.23 -7.63
N LEU A 40 -2.15 -7.95 -7.37
CA LEU A 40 -2.52 -7.27 -6.13
C LEU A 40 -3.48 -6.12 -6.42
N ILE A 41 -4.73 -6.26 -5.95
CA ILE A 41 -5.77 -5.23 -6.06
C ILE A 41 -6.16 -4.82 -4.64
N LEU A 42 -5.84 -3.59 -4.27
CA LEU A 42 -6.16 -3.06 -2.95
C LEU A 42 -7.51 -2.36 -2.96
N GLY A 43 -8.45 -2.91 -2.20
CA GLY A 43 -9.68 -2.21 -1.85
C GLY A 43 -9.46 -1.15 -0.76
N GLU A 44 -10.42 -0.24 -0.64
CA GLU A 44 -10.39 0.86 0.34
C GLU A 44 -10.26 0.35 1.79
N GLY A 45 -10.95 -0.74 2.12
CA GLY A 45 -10.90 -1.36 3.45
C GLY A 45 -9.55 -1.97 3.83
N THR A 46 -8.61 -2.09 2.87
CA THR A 46 -7.24 -2.53 3.13
C THR A 46 -6.26 -1.37 3.06
N LEU A 47 -6.42 -0.51 2.05
CA LEU A 47 -5.51 0.59 1.80
C LEU A 47 -5.56 1.66 2.89
N TYR A 48 -6.75 2.16 3.25
CA TYR A 48 -6.85 3.26 4.21
C TYR A 48 -6.38 2.89 5.62
N PRO A 49 -6.71 1.70 6.16
CA PRO A 49 -6.14 1.27 7.43
C PRO A 49 -4.60 1.14 7.37
N ALA A 50 -4.04 0.71 6.25
CA ALA A 50 -2.59 0.63 6.07
C ALA A 50 -1.94 2.01 6.05
N LEU A 51 -2.50 2.97 5.32
CA LEU A 51 -2.05 4.37 5.32
C LEU A 51 -2.16 5.01 6.70
N LYS A 52 -3.25 4.75 7.44
CA LYS A 52 -3.44 5.25 8.81
C LYS A 52 -2.34 4.74 9.76
N ARG A 53 -2.03 3.44 9.73
CA ARG A 53 -0.92 2.87 10.52
C ARG A 53 0.43 3.48 10.16
N LEU A 54 0.66 3.72 8.86
CA LEU A 54 1.87 4.37 8.37
C LEU A 54 2.02 5.79 8.93
N LYS A 55 0.92 6.56 8.94
CA LYS A 55 0.88 7.89 9.54
C LYS A 55 1.07 7.88 11.06
N GLU A 56 0.57 6.88 11.77
CA GLU A 56 0.73 6.80 13.24
C GLU A 56 2.17 6.45 13.67
N LYS A 57 3.00 5.94 12.74
CA LYS A 57 4.41 5.58 12.99
C LYS A 57 5.40 6.69 12.69
N ILE A 58 4.96 7.79 12.08
CA ILE A 58 5.79 8.94 11.63
C ILE A 58 5.35 10.17 12.42
#